data_AF-A0A7V9T5H5-F1
#
_entry.id   AF-A0A7V9T5H5-F1
#
_cell.length_a   1.000
_cell.length_b   1.000
_cell.length_c   1.000
_cell.angle_alpha   90.00
_cell.angle_beta   90.00
_cell.angle_gamma   90.00
#
_symmetry.space_group_name_H-M   'P 1'
#
loop_
_entity.id
_entity.type
_entity.pdbx_description
1 polymer ?
#
loop_
_entity_poly.entity_id
_entity_poly.type
_entity_poly.pdbx_seq_one_letter_code
_entity_poly.pdbx_strand_id
1 'polypeptide(L)'
;MQQARPPTRLPGLLLGLGLGGFIDGIVIHQLFQWHHMVSDTGDHPVTTLAGLETNTFADGLFHVLSWVLVVAGTAAMVASWQQGRLAPTWRFQIGLLLAGWGAFNLVEGIIDHQVLGVHHVRDDLGGPLSWDLGFLALGAVLVLGGALLHRAGAKILSRNR
;
A
#
# COMPACT_ATOMS: atom_id res chain seq x y z
N MET A 1 1.69 -5.99 39.55
CA MET A 1 2.11 -5.21 38.36
C MET A 1 1.31 -5.69 37.17
N GLN A 2 0.56 -4.81 36.48
CA GLN A 2 -0.14 -5.20 35.24
C GLN A 2 0.90 -5.55 34.17
N GLN A 3 0.80 -6.73 33.55
CA GLN A 3 1.69 -7.13 32.47
C GLN A 3 1.54 -6.15 31.28
N ALA A 4 2.66 -5.60 30.81
CA ALA A 4 2.66 -4.68 29.67
C ALA A 4 2.15 -5.38 28.40
N ARG A 5 1.11 -4.82 27.77
CA ARG A 5 0.46 -5.42 26.59
C ARG A 5 1.29 -5.18 25.33
N PRO A 6 1.38 -6.15 24.40
CA PRO A 6 2.10 -5.96 23.13
C PRO A 6 1.42 -4.93 22.22
N PRO A 7 2.18 -4.28 21.32
CA PRO A 7 1.62 -3.45 20.26
C PRO A 7 0.71 -4.28 19.34
N THR A 8 -0.29 -3.63 18.75
CA THR A 8 -1.17 -4.25 17.75
C THR A 8 -0.52 -4.20 16.37
N ARG A 9 -0.96 -5.08 15.45
CA ARG A 9 -0.44 -5.12 14.07
C ARG A 9 -1.13 -4.11 13.15
N LEU A 10 -2.37 -3.74 13.48
CA LEU A 10 -3.24 -2.93 12.65
C LEU A 10 -2.62 -1.60 12.20
N PRO A 11 -1.97 -0.80 13.08
CA PRO A 11 -1.38 0.46 12.68
C PRO A 11 -0.36 0.32 11.56
N GLY A 12 0.56 -0.64 11.68
CA GLY A 12 1.60 -0.87 10.68
C GLY A 12 1.05 -1.35 9.34
N LEU A 13 0.03 -2.21 9.35
CA LEU A 13 -0.62 -2.68 8.12
C LEU A 13 -1.37 -1.57 7.40
N LEU A 14 -2.16 -0.76 8.12
CA LEU A 14 -2.89 0.37 7.54
C LEU A 14 -1.96 1.43 6.98
N LEU A 15 -0.89 1.76 7.71
CA LEU A 15 0.15 2.66 7.22
C LEU A 15 0.84 2.08 5.97
N GLY A 16 1.12 0.78 5.93
CA GLY A 16 1.67 0.12 4.75
C GLY A 16 0.77 0.20 3.53
N LEU A 17 -0.52 -0.11 3.69
CA LEU A 17 -1.51 -0.01 2.60
C LEU A 17 -1.59 1.42 2.07
N GLY A 18 -1.76 2.41 2.96
CA GLY A 18 -1.92 3.81 2.55
C GLY A 18 -0.65 4.43 1.97
N LEU A 19 0.53 4.16 2.55
CA LEU A 19 1.79 4.66 1.99
C LEU A 19 2.17 3.95 0.68
N GLY A 20 1.84 2.65 0.56
CA GLY A 20 2.00 1.92 -0.70
C GLY A 20 1.15 2.53 -1.82
N GLY A 21 -0.13 2.78 -1.53
CA GLY A 21 -1.02 3.48 -2.47
C GLY A 21 -0.54 4.89 -2.81
N PHE A 22 -0.02 5.66 -1.85
CA PHE A 22 0.61 6.95 -2.18
C PHE A 22 1.83 6.83 -3.08
N ILE A 23 2.69 5.82 -2.88
CA ILE A 23 3.85 5.64 -3.75
C ILE A 23 3.39 5.32 -5.16
N ASP A 24 2.39 4.46 -5.30
CA ASP A 24 1.83 4.12 -6.60
C ASP A 24 1.18 5.33 -7.30
N GLY A 25 0.26 6.00 -6.63
CA GLY A 25 -0.44 7.17 -7.18
C GLY A 25 0.45 8.39 -7.41
N ILE A 26 1.45 8.66 -6.55
CA ILE A 26 2.35 9.79 -6.74
C ILE A 26 3.42 9.43 -7.76
N VAL A 27 4.16 8.33 -7.53
CA VAL A 27 5.34 8.02 -8.35
C VAL A 27 4.91 7.48 -9.70
N ILE A 28 4.02 6.50 -9.74
CA ILE A 28 3.68 5.81 -10.98
C ILE A 28 2.63 6.59 -11.77
N HIS A 29 1.56 7.08 -11.13
CA HIS A 29 0.52 7.83 -11.87
C HIS A 29 0.92 9.27 -12.18
N GLN A 30 1.57 9.99 -11.26
CA GLN A 30 1.74 11.44 -11.44
C GLN A 30 3.15 11.86 -11.88
N LEU A 31 4.20 11.28 -11.30
CA LEU A 31 5.58 11.61 -11.71
C LEU A 31 5.95 10.92 -13.02
N PHE A 32 5.62 9.64 -13.12
CA PHE A 32 5.96 8.80 -14.25
C PHE A 32 4.87 8.75 -15.30
N GLN A 33 3.60 8.90 -14.90
CA GLN A 33 2.45 8.89 -15.80
C GLN A 33 2.42 7.62 -16.67
N TRP A 34 2.82 6.48 -16.10
CA TRP A 34 2.82 5.20 -16.82
C TRP A 34 1.40 4.66 -16.99
N HIS A 35 0.53 4.98 -16.03
CA HIS A 35 -0.89 4.65 -16.00
C HIS A 35 -1.61 5.59 -15.03
N HIS A 36 -2.93 5.57 -15.06
CA HIS A 36 -3.83 6.25 -14.13
C HIS A 36 -5.01 5.32 -13.81
N MET A 37 -5.80 5.66 -12.80
CA MET A 37 -6.92 4.80 -12.34
C MET A 37 -7.90 4.35 -13.43
N VAL A 38 -8.05 5.10 -14.52
CA VAL A 38 -9.00 4.78 -15.60
C VAL A 38 -8.42 4.98 -17.01
N SER A 39 -7.08 5.02 -17.14
CA SER A 39 -6.44 5.30 -18.43
C SER A 39 -6.63 4.21 -19.47
N ASP A 40 -6.76 2.95 -19.03
CA ASP A 40 -6.87 1.80 -19.93
C ASP A 40 -8.32 1.44 -20.33
N THR A 41 -9.32 2.16 -19.81
CA THR A 41 -10.73 1.91 -20.17
C THR A 41 -11.08 2.35 -21.60
N GLY A 42 -10.20 3.10 -22.27
CA GLY A 42 -10.40 3.65 -23.62
C GLY A 42 -11.23 4.94 -23.68
N ASP A 43 -12.12 5.17 -22.71
CA ASP A 43 -12.99 6.35 -22.65
C ASP A 43 -12.27 7.61 -22.12
N HIS A 44 -11.10 7.44 -21.48
CA HIS A 44 -10.37 8.51 -20.81
C HIS A 44 -8.90 8.57 -21.25
N PRO A 45 -8.61 8.85 -22.54
CA PRO A 45 -7.24 8.83 -23.05
C PRO A 45 -6.39 9.94 -22.45
N VAL A 46 -5.19 9.58 -22.01
CA VAL A 46 -4.17 10.48 -21.43
C VAL A 46 -3.60 11.49 -22.43
N THR A 47 -3.94 11.37 -23.71
CA THR A 47 -3.52 12.27 -24.80
C THR A 47 -4.47 13.45 -25.00
N THR A 48 -5.55 13.54 -24.23
CA THR A 48 -6.55 14.62 -24.31
C THR A 48 -6.69 15.33 -22.97
N LEU A 49 -7.04 16.62 -22.99
CA LEU A 49 -7.26 17.37 -21.75
C LEU A 49 -8.40 16.78 -20.92
N ALA A 50 -9.54 16.46 -21.55
CA ALA A 50 -10.70 15.88 -20.87
C ALA A 50 -10.39 14.50 -20.24
N GLY A 51 -9.60 13.67 -20.92
CA GLY A 51 -9.14 12.40 -20.37
C GLY A 51 -8.19 12.60 -19.19
N LEU A 52 -7.24 13.54 -19.28
CA LEU A 52 -6.34 13.89 -18.17
C LEU A 52 -7.08 14.45 -16.96
N GLU A 53 -8.10 15.30 -17.15
CA GLU A 53 -8.94 15.81 -16.07
C GLU A 53 -9.67 14.68 -15.33
N THR A 54 -10.22 13.72 -16.08
CA THR A 54 -10.91 12.56 -15.52
C THR A 54 -9.96 11.65 -14.74
N ASN A 55 -8.79 11.33 -15.32
CA ASN A 55 -7.76 10.53 -14.65
C ASN A 55 -7.23 11.23 -13.39
N THR A 56 -6.96 12.54 -13.46
CA THR A 56 -6.51 13.33 -12.31
C THR A 56 -7.55 13.30 -11.18
N PHE A 57 -8.83 13.38 -11.51
CA PHE A 57 -9.91 13.27 -10.53
C PHE A 57 -9.94 11.87 -9.89
N ALA A 58 -9.85 10.81 -10.70
CA ALA A 58 -9.84 9.44 -10.21
C ALA A 58 -8.60 9.13 -9.33
N ASP A 59 -7.41 9.57 -9.73
CA ASP A 59 -6.19 9.52 -8.92
C ASP A 59 -6.35 10.29 -7.60
N GLY A 60 -7.07 11.42 -7.63
CA GLY A 60 -7.41 12.18 -6.43
C GLY A 60 -8.27 11.38 -5.45
N LEU A 61 -9.28 10.67 -5.94
CA LEU A 61 -10.10 9.78 -5.10
C LEU A 61 -9.29 8.61 -4.53
N PHE A 62 -8.41 8.03 -5.34
CA PHE A 62 -7.46 7.01 -4.91
C PHE A 62 -6.52 7.52 -3.80
N HIS A 63 -6.01 8.74 -3.94
CA HIS A 63 -5.23 9.40 -2.90
C HIS A 63 -6.02 9.70 -1.63
N VAL A 64 -7.31 10.05 -1.73
CA VAL A 64 -8.17 10.21 -0.56
C VAL A 64 -8.29 8.89 0.21
N LEU A 65 -8.47 7.75 -0.48
CA LEU A 65 -8.51 6.44 0.17
C LEU A 65 -7.17 6.12 0.85
N SER A 66 -6.04 6.34 0.15
CA SER A 66 -4.70 6.18 0.70
C SER A 66 -4.46 7.06 1.94
N TRP A 67 -4.92 8.31 1.90
CA TRP A 67 -4.86 9.25 3.01
C TRP A 67 -5.67 8.77 4.21
N VAL A 68 -6.91 8.30 4.00
CA VAL A 68 -7.76 7.75 5.06
C VAL A 68 -7.09 6.57 5.74
N LEU A 69 -6.43 5.67 4.98
CA LEU A 69 -5.69 4.54 5.53
C LEU A 69 -4.51 5.00 6.40
N VAL A 70 -3.76 6.01 5.97
CA VAL A 70 -2.67 6.60 6.77
C VAL A 70 -3.19 7.25 8.05
N VAL A 71 -4.28 8.01 7.97
CA VAL A 71 -4.93 8.63 9.14
C VAL A 71 -5.43 7.56 10.10
N ALA A 72 -6.11 6.53 9.60
CA ALA A 72 -6.62 5.42 10.40
C ALA A 72 -5.49 4.63 11.07
N GLY A 73 -4.39 4.36 10.35
CA GLY A 73 -3.19 3.72 10.89
C GLY A 73 -2.54 4.54 11.99
N THR A 74 -2.44 5.87 11.79
CA THR A 74 -1.91 6.80 12.78
C THR A 74 -2.81 6.88 14.03
N ALA A 75 -4.11 7.00 13.84
CA ALA A 75 -5.09 7.00 14.93
C ALA A 75 -5.05 5.68 15.73
N ALA A 76 -4.96 4.53 15.04
CA ALA A 76 -4.81 3.23 15.68
C ALA A 76 -3.50 3.10 16.46
N MET A 77 -2.41 3.72 15.98
CA MET A 77 -1.13 3.78 16.71
C MET A 77 -1.28 4.57 18.01
N VAL A 78 -1.86 5.77 17.94
CA VAL A 78 -2.11 6.63 19.11
C VAL A 78 -3.02 5.93 20.11
N ALA A 79 -4.12 5.33 19.64
CA ALA A 79 -5.04 4.56 20.48
C ALA A 79 -4.33 3.37 21.16
N SER A 80 -3.42 2.68 20.46
CA SER A 80 -2.61 1.60 21.05
C SER A 80 -1.76 2.11 22.21
N TRP A 81 -1.13 3.28 22.10
CA TRP A 81 -0.35 3.88 23.18
C TRP A 81 -1.22 4.37 24.35
N GLN A 82 -2.37 5.01 24.06
CA GLN A 82 -3.33 5.43 25.09
C GLN A 82 -3.88 4.25 25.90
N GLN A 83 -3.92 3.04 25.32
CA GLN A 83 -4.28 1.80 26.01
C GLN A 83 -3.14 1.19 26.86
N GLY A 84 -2.00 1.87 26.99
CA GLY A 84 -0.84 1.41 27.75
C GLY A 84 -0.10 0.24 27.10
N ARG A 85 -0.23 0.04 25.78
CA ARG A 85 0.55 -0.97 25.06
C ARG A 85 1.97 -0.47 24.80
N LEU A 86 2.93 -1.39 24.77
CA LEU A 86 4.32 -1.09 24.47
C LEU A 86 4.47 -0.49 23.06
N ALA A 87 5.44 0.41 22.91
CA ALA A 87 5.86 0.87 21.59
C ALA A 87 6.48 -0.29 20.79
N PRO A 88 6.20 -0.40 19.48
CA PRO A 88 6.82 -1.41 18.64
C PRO A 88 8.31 -1.11 18.43
N THR A 89 9.11 -2.16 18.20
CA THR A 89 10.48 -1.98 17.66
C THR A 89 10.40 -1.57 16.19
N TRP A 90 11.48 -0.97 15.66
CA TRP A 90 11.52 -0.64 14.23
C TRP A 90 11.32 -1.85 13.32
N ARG A 91 11.89 -3.01 13.66
CA ARG A 91 11.67 -4.26 12.91
C ARG A 91 10.19 -4.68 12.92
N PHE A 92 9.51 -4.53 14.05
CA PHE A 92 8.09 -4.84 14.15
C PHE A 92 7.27 -3.93 13.24
N GLN A 93 7.56 -2.62 13.28
CA GLN A 93 6.78 -1.60 12.56
C GLN A 93 7.06 -1.62 11.06
N ILE A 94 8.32 -1.58 10.65
CA ILE A 94 8.73 -1.61 9.23
C ILE A 94 8.27 -2.91 8.59
N GLY A 95 8.35 -4.04 9.30
CA GLY A 95 7.87 -5.32 8.78
C GLY A 95 6.38 -5.29 8.42
N LEU A 96 5.55 -4.66 9.26
CA LEU A 96 4.12 -4.52 8.97
C LEU A 96 3.83 -3.48 7.89
N LEU A 97 4.61 -2.40 7.81
CA LEU A 97 4.51 -1.42 6.73
C LEU A 97 4.79 -2.07 5.38
N LEU A 98 5.90 -2.81 5.26
CA LEU A 98 6.24 -3.55 4.05
C LEU A 98 5.16 -4.59 3.71
N ALA A 99 4.65 -5.32 4.70
CA ALA A 99 3.58 -6.27 4.47
C ALA A 99 2.26 -5.62 4.02
N GLY A 100 1.92 -4.45 4.57
CA GLY A 100 0.76 -3.67 4.15
C GLY A 100 0.91 -3.15 2.72
N TRP A 101 2.07 -2.61 2.37
CA TRP A 101 2.35 -2.18 0.99
C TRP A 101 2.28 -3.37 0.02
N GLY A 102 2.94 -4.47 0.34
CA GLY A 102 2.86 -5.67 -0.51
C GLY A 102 1.43 -6.19 -0.67
N ALA A 103 0.60 -6.11 0.37
CA ALA A 103 -0.81 -6.48 0.28
C ALA A 103 -1.61 -5.52 -0.62
N PHE A 104 -1.31 -4.22 -0.60
CA PHE A 104 -1.88 -3.26 -1.55
C PHE A 104 -1.55 -3.69 -2.99
N ASN A 105 -0.27 -3.91 -3.32
CA ASN A 105 0.14 -4.32 -4.66
C ASN A 105 -0.54 -5.62 -5.12
N LEU A 106 -0.70 -6.60 -4.23
CA LEU A 106 -1.35 -7.86 -4.59
C LEU A 106 -2.84 -7.70 -4.83
N VAL A 107 -3.54 -6.89 -4.01
CA VAL A 107 -4.99 -6.69 -4.18
C VAL A 107 -5.25 -5.88 -5.43
N GLU A 108 -4.57 -4.75 -5.60
CA GLU A 108 -4.69 -3.87 -6.76
C GLU A 108 -4.33 -4.64 -8.03
N GLY A 109 -3.15 -5.26 -8.10
CA GLY A 109 -2.72 -5.95 -9.31
C GLY A 109 -3.54 -7.20 -9.65
N ILE A 110 -4.18 -7.87 -8.69
CA ILE A 110 -5.09 -9.00 -8.99
C ILE A 110 -6.44 -8.48 -9.46
N ILE A 111 -7.01 -7.51 -8.75
CA ILE A 111 -8.37 -7.05 -9.03
C ILE A 111 -8.37 -6.17 -10.27
N ASP A 112 -7.55 -5.14 -10.31
CA ASP A 112 -7.62 -4.09 -11.32
C ASP A 112 -6.90 -4.50 -12.61
N HIS A 113 -5.74 -5.17 -12.52
CA HIS A 113 -5.00 -5.59 -13.71
C HIS A 113 -5.45 -6.93 -14.30
N GLN A 114 -5.76 -7.93 -13.46
CA GLN A 114 -6.01 -9.30 -13.95
C GLN A 114 -7.49 -9.65 -14.07
N VAL A 115 -8.29 -9.26 -13.09
CA VAL A 115 -9.73 -9.61 -13.05
C VAL A 115 -10.54 -8.61 -13.87
N LEU A 116 -10.32 -7.31 -13.64
CA LEU A 116 -11.05 -6.24 -14.30
C LEU A 116 -10.37 -5.80 -15.60
N GLY A 117 -9.04 -5.80 -15.65
CA GLY A 117 -8.26 -5.39 -16.83
C GLY A 117 -8.56 -3.94 -17.22
N VAL A 118 -8.74 -3.07 -16.23
CA VAL A 118 -9.08 -1.65 -16.42
C VAL A 118 -7.87 -0.73 -16.26
N HIS A 119 -6.73 -1.33 -15.92
CA HIS A 119 -5.55 -0.67 -15.38
C HIS A 119 -4.38 -1.66 -15.55
N HIS A 120 -3.28 -1.28 -16.18
CA HIS A 120 -2.04 -2.05 -16.14
C HIS A 120 -0.90 -1.19 -15.63
N VAL A 121 0.16 -1.82 -15.12
CA VAL A 121 1.32 -1.09 -14.57
C VAL A 121 1.98 -0.17 -15.60
N ARG A 122 1.86 -0.50 -16.89
CA ARG A 122 2.58 0.13 -17.98
C ARG A 122 1.69 0.32 -19.22
N ASP A 123 0.55 0.97 -19.02
CA ASP A 123 -0.44 1.28 -20.07
C ASP A 123 0.18 2.02 -21.26
N ASP A 124 1.14 2.91 -21.00
CA ASP A 124 1.86 3.67 -22.04
C ASP A 124 2.58 2.80 -23.09
N LEU A 125 2.86 1.52 -22.76
CA LEU A 125 3.44 0.53 -23.67
C LEU A 125 2.41 -0.49 -24.19
N GLY A 126 1.12 -0.28 -23.95
CA GLY A 126 0.04 -1.18 -24.33
C GLY A 126 -0.18 -2.35 -23.37
N GLY A 127 0.02 -2.14 -22.06
CA GLY A 127 -0.31 -3.12 -21.01
C GLY A 127 0.46 -4.46 -21.07
N PRO A 128 1.80 -4.47 -21.25
CA PRO A 128 2.56 -5.72 -21.25
C PRO A 128 2.48 -6.48 -19.92
N LEU A 129 1.90 -7.70 -19.95
CA LEU A 129 1.69 -8.59 -18.80
C LEU A 129 2.93 -8.78 -17.90
N SER A 130 4.14 -8.68 -18.44
CA SER A 130 5.37 -8.82 -17.65
C SER A 130 5.49 -7.78 -16.54
N TRP A 131 4.96 -6.57 -16.74
CA TRP A 131 5.00 -5.50 -15.73
C TRP A 131 4.02 -5.79 -14.59
N ASP A 132 2.81 -6.26 -14.89
CA ASP A 132 1.83 -6.66 -13.87
C ASP A 132 2.34 -7.84 -13.05
N LEU A 133 2.94 -8.84 -13.70
CA LEU A 133 3.58 -9.96 -12.99
C LEU A 133 4.74 -9.50 -12.12
N GLY A 134 5.54 -8.53 -12.59
CA GLY A 134 6.60 -7.91 -11.81
C GLY A 134 6.07 -7.18 -10.57
N PHE A 135 4.96 -6.46 -10.71
CA PHE A 135 4.30 -5.75 -9.62
C PHE A 135 3.73 -6.71 -8.56
N LEU A 136 3.09 -7.80 -9.00
CA LEU A 136 2.62 -8.86 -8.10
C LEU A 136 3.78 -9.58 -7.41
N ALA A 137 4.87 -9.88 -8.14
CA ALA A 137 6.05 -10.50 -7.57
C ALA A 137 6.69 -9.60 -6.51
N LEU A 138 6.80 -8.29 -6.77
CA LEU A 138 7.24 -7.31 -5.78
C LEU A 138 6.32 -7.32 -4.56
N GLY A 139 5.00 -7.31 -4.77
CA GLY A 139 4.01 -7.41 -3.70
C GLY A 139 4.22 -8.64 -2.81
N ALA A 140 4.40 -9.81 -3.42
CA ALA A 140 4.67 -11.06 -2.70
C ALA A 140 5.99 -11.00 -1.89
N VAL A 141 7.06 -10.45 -2.47
CA VAL A 141 8.34 -10.25 -1.78
C VAL A 141 8.18 -9.31 -0.58
N LEU A 142 7.46 -8.21 -0.74
CA LEU A 142 7.18 -7.25 0.33
C LEU A 142 6.37 -7.89 1.46
N VAL A 143 5.34 -8.68 1.15
CA VAL A 143 4.55 -9.43 2.15
C VAL A 143 5.42 -10.43 2.91
N LEU A 144 6.17 -11.27 2.20
CA LEU A 144 6.99 -12.31 2.83
C LEU A 144 8.13 -11.71 3.65
N GLY A 145 8.88 -10.78 3.08
CA GLY A 145 9.97 -10.08 3.76
C GLY A 145 9.47 -9.28 4.96
N GLY A 146 8.37 -8.55 4.79
CA GLY A 146 7.70 -7.81 5.86
C GLY A 146 7.24 -8.70 7.00
N ALA A 147 6.61 -9.84 6.69
CA ALA A 147 6.18 -10.81 7.70
C ALA A 147 7.35 -11.41 8.47
N LEU A 148 8.46 -11.76 7.81
CA LEU A 148 9.67 -12.26 8.47
C LEU A 148 10.30 -11.20 9.37
N LEU A 149 10.40 -9.96 8.91
CA LEU A 149 10.95 -8.83 9.68
C LEU A 149 10.08 -8.50 10.90
N HIS A 150 8.76 -8.49 10.72
CA HIS A 150 7.80 -8.32 11.81
C HIS A 150 7.96 -9.40 12.88
N ARG A 151 8.08 -10.69 12.47
CA ARG A 151 8.28 -11.82 13.39
C ARG A 151 9.59 -11.67 14.18
N ALA A 152 10.66 -11.20 13.55
CA ALA A 152 11.92 -10.92 14.24
C ALA A 152 11.76 -9.79 15.27
N GLY A 153 11.07 -8.70 14.92
CA GLY A 153 10.77 -7.60 15.83
C GLY A 153 9.89 -8.00 17.02
N ALA A 154 8.89 -8.86 16.79
CA ALA A 154 8.01 -9.39 17.83
C ALA A 154 8.76 -10.27 18.83
N LYS A 155 9.72 -11.10 18.37
CA LYS A 155 10.58 -11.93 19.24
C LYS A 155 11.48 -11.09 20.16
N ILE A 156 11.94 -9.94 19.70
CA ILE A 156 12.73 -9.02 20.53
C ILE A 156 11.86 -8.43 21.65
N LEU A 157 10.64 -7.99 21.32
CA LEU A 157 9.70 -7.46 22.31
C LEU A 157 9.29 -8.48 23.37
N SER A 158 9.24 -9.78 23.03
CA SER A 158 8.94 -10.83 24.01
C SER A 158 10.13 -11.21 24.90
N ARG A 159 11.37 -10.99 24.44
CA ARG A 159 12.60 -11.29 25.20
C ARG A 159 12.94 -10.23 26.24
N ASN A 160 12.50 -9.00 26.03
CA ASN A 160 12.76 -7.87 26.94
C ASN A 160 11.64 -7.68 27.99
N ARG A 161 10.86 -8.73 28.28
CA ARG A 161 9.80 -8.75 29.29
C ARG A 161 10.18 -9.61 30.49
#